data_AF-A0A2H6K3X5-F1
#
_entry.id   AF-A0A2H6K3X5-F1
#
_cell.length_a   1.000
_cell.length_b   1.000
_cell.length_c   1.000
_cell.angle_alpha   90.00
_cell.angle_beta   90.00
_cell.angle_gamma   90.00
#
_symmetry.space_group_name_H-M   'P 1'
#
loop_
_entity.id
_entity.type
_entity.pdbx_description
1 polymer ?
#
loop_
_entity_poly.entity_id
_entity_poly.type
_entity_poly.pdbx_seq_one_letter_code
_entity_poly.pdbx_strand_id
1 'polypeptide(L)' 'MVASLTSLPVIGVPVMTKDLGGMDSLLSIVQMPPGVPVACMAINGSKNAAIMAARILAVE' A
#
# COMPACT_ATOMS: atom_id res chain seq x y z
N MET A 1 8.38 3.22 4.44
CA MET A 1 9.11 3.20 5.74
C MET A 1 8.55 2.16 6.71
N VAL A 2 7.25 2.14 7.03
CA VAL A 2 6.70 1.15 7.99
C VAL A 2 7.10 -0.29 7.67
N ALA A 3 7.02 -0.70 6.40
CA ALA A 3 7.36 -2.06 5.95
C ALA A 3 8.83 -2.47 6.19
N SER A 4 9.76 -1.53 6.34
CA SER A 4 11.16 -1.88 6.64
C SER A 4 11.43 -2.09 8.14
N LEU A 5 10.43 -1.83 8.99
CA LEU A 5 10.56 -1.84 10.45
C LEU A 5 9.68 -2.92 11.11
N THR A 6 8.89 -3.66 10.33
CA THR A 6 8.00 -4.69 10.83
C THR A 6 7.97 -5.89 9.89
N SER A 7 7.78 -7.08 10.44
CA SER A 7 7.48 -8.30 9.68
C SER A 7 5.99 -8.47 9.37
N LEU A 8 5.12 -7.61 9.93
CA LEU A 8 3.69 -7.66 9.65
C LEU A 8 3.40 -7.20 8.21
N PRO A 9 2.34 -7.72 7.57
CA PRO A 9 1.91 -7.24 6.25
C PRO A 9 1.58 -5.74 6.29
N VAL A 10 2.14 -4.97 5.35
CA VAL A 10 1.86 -3.54 5.20
C VAL A 10 1.11 -3.28 3.91
N ILE A 11 -0.03 -2.60 4.02
CA ILE A 11 -0.86 -2.18 2.90
C ILE A 11 -0.68 -0.67 2.70
N GLY A 12 -0.27 -0.27 1.50
CA GLY A 12 -0.08 1.13 1.11
C GLY A 12 -1.26 1.64 0.29
N VAL A 13 -1.76 2.83 0.63
CA VAL A 13 -2.80 3.53 -0.15
C VAL A 13 -2.20 4.82 -0.69
N PRO A 14 -1.95 4.91 -2.01
CA PRO A 14 -1.51 6.15 -2.62
C PRO A 14 -2.58 7.22 -2.45
N VAL A 15 -2.21 8.40 -1.96
CA VAL A 15 -3.12 9.53 -1.85
C VAL A 15 -3.01 10.38 -3.11
N MET A 16 -4.14 10.85 -3.63
CA MET A 16 -4.14 11.72 -4.79
C MET A 16 -3.41 13.04 -4.49
N THR A 17 -2.45 13.40 -5.35
CA THR A 17 -1.75 14.69 -5.34
C THR A 17 -2.34 15.62 -6.39
N LYS A 18 -2.13 16.93 -6.21
CA LYS A 18 -2.70 17.96 -7.09
C LYS A 18 -2.04 17.97 -8.47
N ASP A 19 -0.73 17.79 -8.52
CA ASP A 19 0.06 18.04 -9.74
C ASP A 19 0.06 16.82 -10.67
N LEU A 20 0.16 15.61 -10.11
CA LEU A 20 0.33 14.36 -10.87
C LEU A 20 -0.82 13.36 -10.64
N GLY A 21 -1.94 13.80 -10.07
CA GLY A 21 -3.12 12.96 -9.86
C GLY A 21 -2.88 11.74 -8.96
N GLY A 22 -1.79 11.73 -8.18
CA GLY A 22 -1.37 10.60 -7.34
C GLY A 22 -0.44 9.59 -8.02
N MET A 23 0.03 9.82 -9.25
CA MET A 23 1.03 8.94 -9.90
C MET A 23 2.36 8.92 -9.14
N ASP A 24 2.78 10.06 -8.62
CA ASP A 24 3.93 10.21 -7.70
C ASP A 24 3.74 9.41 -6.41
N SER A 25 2.56 9.47 -5.81
CA SER A 25 2.22 8.69 -4.62
C SER A 25 2.15 7.20 -4.93
N LEU A 26 1.66 6.81 -6.10
CA LEU A 26 1.61 5.42 -6.53
C LEU A 26 3.01 4.86 -6.70
N LEU A 27 3.87 5.55 -7.45
CA LEU A 27 5.24 5.10 -7.71
C LEU A 27 6.11 5.10 -6.46
N SER A 28 5.92 6.04 -5.53
CA SER A 28 6.65 6.06 -4.26
C SER A 28 6.26 4.93 -3.30
N ILE A 29 5.13 4.25 -3.54
CA ILE A 29 4.66 3.11 -2.73
C ILE A 29 4.88 1.77 -3.43
N VAL A 30 4.56 1.65 -4.72
CA VAL A 30 4.55 0.35 -5.41
C VAL A 30 5.95 -0.13 -5.81
N GLN A 31 6.89 0.78 -6.07
CA GLN A 31 8.23 0.46 -6.57
C GLN A 31 9.20 0.08 -5.45
N MET A 32 8.80 -0.85 -4.58
CA MET A 32 9.67 -1.34 -3.52
C MET A 32 10.71 -2.33 -4.06
N PRO A 33 12.00 -2.21 -3.67
CA PRO A 33 13.02 -3.18 -4.06
C PRO A 33 12.80 -4.53 -3.37
N PRO A 34 13.46 -5.61 -3.86
CA PRO A 34 13.37 -6.92 -3.24
C PRO A 34 13.72 -6.89 -1.74
N GLY A 35 12.93 -7.62 -0.94
CA GLY A 35 13.15 -7.80 0.51
C GLY A 35 12.24 -6.96 1.42
N VAL A 36 11.61 -5.88 0.93
CA VAL A 36 10.71 -5.04 1.72
C VAL A 36 9.38 -4.82 0.99
N PRO A 37 8.50 -5.82 0.93
CA PRO A 37 7.28 -5.75 0.13
C PRO A 37 6.22 -4.83 0.76
N VAL A 38 5.40 -4.20 -0.09
CA VAL A 38 4.21 -3.43 0.29
C VAL A 38 3.06 -3.81 -0.63
N ALA A 39 1.89 -4.13 -0.07
CA ALA A 39 0.67 -4.35 -0.86
C ALA A 39 0.07 -2.98 -1.25
N CYS A 40 0.37 -2.50 -2.46
CA CYS A 40 -0.09 -1.21 -2.95
C CYS A 40 -1.51 -1.28 -3.55
N MET A 41 -2.40 -0.39 -3.11
CA MET A 41 -3.77 -0.27 -3.61
C MET A 41 -3.87 0.81 -4.70
N ALA A 42 -5.06 0.93 -5.32
CA ALA A 42 -5.37 2.05 -6.20
C ALA A 42 -5.25 3.41 -5.47
N ILE A 43 -5.05 4.49 -6.23
CA ILE A 43 -5.05 5.87 -5.69
C ILE A 43 -6.38 6.13 -4.98
N ASN A 44 -6.32 6.63 -3.75
CA ASN A 44 -7.43 6.80 -2.80
C ASN A 44 -8.23 5.49 -2.52
N GLY A 45 -7.65 4.32 -2.76
CA GLY A 45 -8.27 3.00 -2.62
C GLY A 45 -8.37 2.48 -1.18
N SER A 46 -8.67 3.33 -0.20
CA SER A 46 -8.71 2.95 1.23
C SER A 46 -9.72 1.85 1.55
N LYS A 47 -10.87 1.84 0.86
CA LYS A 47 -11.88 0.77 1.01
C LYS A 47 -11.32 -0.60 0.62
N ASN A 48 -10.57 -0.68 -0.48
CA ASN A 48 -9.94 -1.93 -0.91
C ASN A 48 -8.81 -2.34 0.03
N ALA A 49 -8.08 -1.37 0.60
CA ALA A 49 -7.08 -1.65 1.62
C ALA A 49 -7.71 -2.34 2.85
N ALA A 50 -8.85 -1.83 3.32
CA ALA A 50 -9.57 -2.41 4.45
C ALA A 50 -10.10 -3.82 4.13
N ILE A 51 -10.64 -4.04 2.92
CA ILE A 51 -11.07 -5.37 2.47
C ILE A 51 -9.88 -6.33 2.39
N MET A 52 -8.73 -5.89 1.86
CA MET A 52 -7.51 -6.71 1.81
C MET A 52 -7.03 -7.07 3.21
N ALA A 53 -7.05 -6.12 4.16
CA ALA A 53 -6.72 -6.41 5.56
C ALA A 53 -7.66 -7.46 6.17
N ALA A 54 -8.97 -7.32 5.95
CA ALA A 54 -9.96 -8.31 6.40
C ALA A 54 -9.70 -9.69 5.77
N ARG A 55 -9.30 -9.75 4.48
CA ARG A 55 -8.94 -11.01 3.81
C ARG A 55 -7.67 -11.63 4.40
N ILE A 56 -6.66 -10.83 4.74
CA ILE A 56 -5.44 -11.34 5.41
C ILE A 56 -5.81 -11.96 6.77
N LEU A 57 -6.66 -11.27 7.55
CA LEU A 57 -7.11 -11.75 8.85
C LEU A 57 -7.99 -13.01 8.76
N ALA A 58 -8.72 -13.20 7.66
CA ALA A 58 -9.59 -14.35 7.45
C ALA A 58 -8.87 -15.62 6.94
N VAL A 59 -7.54 -15.59 6.80
CA VAL A 59 -6.73 -16.76 6.39
C VAL A 59 -6.39 -17.68 7.58
N GLU A 60 -6.76 -17.28 8.80
CA GLU A 60 -6.76 -18.14 9.99
C GLU A 60 -8.10 -18.83 10.22
#